data_AF-A0A923BK33-F1
#
_entry.id   AF-A0A923BK33-F1
#
_cell.length_a   1.000
_cell.length_b   1.000
_cell.length_c   1.000
_cell.angle_alpha   90.00
_cell.angle_beta   90.00
_cell.angle_gamma   90.00
#
_symmetry.space_group_name_H-M   'P 1'
#
loop_
_entity.id
_entity.type
_entity.pdbx_description
1 polymer ?
#
loop_
_entity_poly.entity_id
_entity_poly.type
_entity_poly.pdbx_seq_one_letter_code
_entity_poly.pdbx_strand_id
1 'polypeptide(L)'
;MIVGAAAALLLAAAFQGCAAGPAEPTAGGDPAAGATPTAQAAEDPFLLAANQLEDALRRDQERRALDGAPLPVDPSAAQPALPGVRPAPTPVTAPVAQAGATPPTAGPAEATVMGPPEPPPAAERRAAALRDLAALLEARAAAEGTPLDAAISLALLAGLDPNDAGLRQRLESLTRALSPSEAQGVALVRELAAALRDGSGAAGDPERLAGVLRQLAERSAGPAPLRLPRVDLAERVEAFGRYRGLPSHVFLAGRAARALLYTEIDGFTHTGSSQTDTADLEGAPLDSAGLTDPAVWVVRLGQEVNLYHTDGTLAWRVPEQVVVDRSKNQRRDFFLVQRLELPPTLSIGSYQLKVSVRDKASGQETEAIIPIRVVADPALQTPAPQTPAASLDLSLQPPAPGARTVRPGLAGALGGVPAAALSGGVTATGDLQRLLDLLEQPQRTP
;
A
#
# COMPACT_ATOMS: atom_id res chain seq x y z
N MET A 1 15.96 -20.33 30.52
CA MET A 1 15.45 -19.15 29.80
C MET A 1 16.64 -18.57 29.04
N ILE A 2 17.05 -18.97 27.82
CA ILE A 2 16.36 -19.25 26.54
C ILE A 2 15.42 -18.08 26.23
N VAL A 3 15.79 -17.12 25.36
CA VAL A 3 15.88 -17.19 23.88
C VAL A 3 16.89 -16.15 23.34
N GLY A 4 17.57 -16.43 22.23
CA GLY A 4 18.22 -15.39 21.40
C GLY A 4 19.28 -15.94 20.45
N ALA A 5 18.85 -16.52 19.33
CA ALA A 5 19.65 -17.26 18.37
C ALA A 5 20.63 -16.39 17.56
N ALA A 6 21.81 -16.97 17.31
CA ALA A 6 22.86 -16.48 16.44
C ALA A 6 22.50 -16.66 14.95
N ALA A 7 22.75 -15.63 14.14
CA ALA A 7 22.84 -15.73 12.70
C ALA A 7 24.12 -15.03 12.25
N ALA A 8 25.14 -15.83 11.94
CA ALA A 8 26.38 -15.36 11.33
C ALA A 8 26.48 -15.91 9.90
N LEU A 9 26.79 -14.98 9.00
CA LEU A 9 27.08 -15.11 7.57
C LEU A 9 27.90 -16.35 7.19
N LEU A 10 27.56 -16.92 6.03
CA LEU A 10 28.53 -17.54 5.12
C LEU A 10 28.35 -16.97 3.72
N LEU A 11 29.40 -16.28 3.28
CA LEU A 11 29.53 -15.52 2.05
C LEU A 11 29.98 -16.46 0.91
N ALA A 12 29.39 -16.24 -0.27
CA ALA A 12 29.95 -16.40 -1.62
C ALA A 12 30.75 -17.68 -1.96
N ALA A 13 30.13 -18.57 -2.74
CA ALA A 13 30.83 -19.52 -3.60
C ALA A 13 31.21 -18.87 -4.93
N ALA A 14 32.36 -19.31 -5.45
CA ALA A 14 33.20 -18.68 -6.45
C ALA A 14 32.71 -18.76 -7.91
N PHE A 15 33.08 -17.74 -8.68
CA PHE A 15 33.29 -17.78 -10.12
C PHE A 15 34.47 -18.71 -10.45
N GLN A 16 34.26 -19.78 -11.25
CA GLN A 16 35.27 -20.38 -12.15
C GLN A 16 34.72 -21.56 -12.98
N GLY A 17 35.13 -21.61 -14.26
CA GLY A 17 35.13 -22.80 -15.14
C GLY A 17 34.18 -22.70 -16.34
N CYS A 18 34.58 -22.23 -17.53
CA CYS A 18 35.43 -22.88 -18.55
C CYS A 18 34.98 -24.31 -18.92
N ALA A 19 34.59 -24.52 -20.19
CA ALA A 19 35.36 -25.28 -21.19
C ALA A 19 34.45 -25.95 -22.25
N ALA A 20 35.00 -26.03 -23.45
CA ALA A 20 34.38 -26.46 -24.68
C ALA A 20 34.59 -27.97 -24.99
N GLY A 21 33.63 -28.52 -25.75
CA GLY A 21 33.78 -29.64 -26.70
C GLY A 21 33.64 -31.07 -26.15
N PRO A 22 33.54 -32.12 -27.00
CA PRO A 22 33.37 -32.14 -28.46
C PRO A 22 32.20 -33.02 -28.96
N ALA A 23 32.05 -33.07 -30.28
CA ALA A 23 31.11 -33.84 -31.09
C ALA A 23 31.31 -35.38 -31.05
N GLU A 24 30.24 -36.12 -31.36
CA GLU A 24 30.21 -37.37 -32.18
C GLU A 24 28.77 -37.97 -32.21
N PRO A 25 28.44 -38.99 -33.03
CA PRO A 25 28.31 -38.93 -34.48
C PRO A 25 26.94 -39.44 -34.98
N THR A 26 26.71 -39.23 -36.27
CA THR A 26 25.67 -39.81 -37.14
C THR A 26 25.73 -41.34 -37.20
N ALA A 27 24.58 -42.03 -37.11
CA ALA A 27 24.21 -43.16 -38.00
C ALA A 27 22.86 -43.83 -37.64
N GLY A 28 21.95 -43.85 -38.61
CA GLY A 28 21.33 -45.10 -39.08
C GLY A 28 19.95 -45.50 -38.56
N GLY A 29 18.98 -45.59 -39.48
CA GLY A 29 17.97 -46.68 -39.48
C GLY A 29 16.50 -46.28 -39.53
N ASP A 30 15.95 -46.17 -40.75
CA ASP A 30 14.54 -46.40 -41.14
C ASP A 30 13.99 -47.75 -40.60
N PRO A 31 12.66 -48.10 -40.63
CA PRO A 31 11.52 -47.47 -41.34
C PRO A 31 10.18 -47.47 -40.56
N ALA A 32 9.11 -47.06 -41.26
CA ALA A 32 7.72 -47.56 -41.17
C ALA A 32 6.64 -46.58 -40.67
N ALA A 33 5.94 -46.05 -41.67
CA ALA A 33 4.52 -45.69 -41.70
C ALA A 33 3.67 -46.22 -40.52
N GLY A 34 3.24 -45.29 -39.68
CA GLY A 34 2.10 -45.44 -38.79
C GLY A 34 1.28 -44.16 -38.84
N ALA A 35 0.13 -44.21 -39.51
CA ALA A 35 -0.81 -43.10 -39.55
C ALA A 35 -1.22 -42.70 -38.13
N THR A 36 -0.78 -41.53 -37.69
CA THR A 36 -1.34 -40.87 -36.50
C THR A 36 -2.78 -40.48 -36.82
N PRO A 37 -3.78 -40.95 -36.05
CA PRO A 37 -5.12 -40.41 -36.16
C PRO A 37 -5.06 -38.95 -35.72
N THR A 38 -5.49 -38.05 -36.60
CA THR A 38 -5.75 -36.65 -36.29
C THR A 38 -6.74 -36.63 -35.13
N ALA A 39 -6.23 -36.49 -33.91
CA ALA A 39 -7.04 -36.23 -32.74
C ALA A 39 -7.62 -34.83 -32.95
N GLN A 40 -8.86 -34.78 -33.44
CA GLN A 40 -9.70 -33.59 -33.34
C GLN A 40 -9.70 -33.19 -31.87
N ALA A 41 -9.10 -32.04 -31.58
CA ALA A 41 -9.18 -31.40 -30.30
C ALA A 41 -10.68 -31.21 -29.98
N ALA A 42 -11.21 -32.11 -29.17
CA ALA A 42 -12.51 -31.93 -28.57
C ALA A 42 -12.39 -30.69 -27.70
N GLU A 43 -13.00 -29.59 -28.15
CA GLU A 43 -13.15 -28.39 -27.34
C GLU A 43 -13.71 -28.78 -25.98
N ASP A 44 -12.98 -28.41 -24.93
CA ASP A 44 -13.32 -28.80 -23.56
C ASP A 44 -14.69 -28.20 -23.19
N PRO A 45 -15.73 -29.02 -22.97
CA PRO A 45 -17.08 -28.52 -22.67
C PRO A 45 -17.13 -27.67 -21.40
N PHE A 46 -16.09 -27.72 -20.56
CA PHE A 46 -15.97 -26.86 -19.38
C PHE A 46 -15.59 -25.40 -19.69
N LEU A 47 -14.78 -25.15 -20.71
CA LEU A 47 -14.43 -23.78 -21.15
C LEU A 47 -15.67 -23.07 -21.72
N LEU A 48 -16.53 -23.82 -22.43
CA LEU A 48 -17.78 -23.30 -22.96
C LEU A 48 -18.76 -22.89 -21.85
N ALA A 49 -18.85 -23.67 -20.76
CA ALA A 49 -19.76 -23.39 -19.65
C ALA A 49 -19.33 -22.18 -18.81
N ALA A 50 -18.02 -21.94 -18.65
CA ALA A 50 -17.49 -20.76 -17.97
C ALA A 50 -17.80 -19.48 -18.77
N ASN A 51 -17.54 -19.50 -20.08
CA ASN A 51 -17.85 -18.39 -20.98
C ASN A 51 -19.36 -18.09 -21.02
N GLN A 52 -20.21 -19.12 -20.95
CA GLN A 52 -21.67 -18.94 -20.91
C GLN A 52 -22.18 -18.26 -19.62
N LEU A 53 -21.52 -18.50 -18.48
CA LEU A 53 -21.87 -17.84 -17.22
C LEU A 53 -21.44 -16.37 -17.21
N GLU A 54 -20.25 -16.08 -17.76
CA GLU A 54 -19.78 -14.71 -17.96
C GLU A 54 -20.70 -13.93 -18.91
N ASP A 55 -21.13 -14.54 -20.03
CA ASP A 55 -22.11 -13.94 -20.95
C ASP A 55 -23.49 -13.75 -20.31
N ALA A 56 -23.88 -14.60 -19.37
CA ALA A 56 -25.13 -14.45 -18.63
C ALA A 56 -25.05 -13.29 -17.63
N LEU A 57 -23.93 -13.15 -16.91
CA LEU A 57 -23.68 -12.04 -15.98
C LEU A 57 -23.54 -10.70 -16.72
N ARG A 58 -22.86 -10.70 -17.87
CA ARG A 58 -22.72 -9.53 -18.74
C ARG A 58 -24.08 -9.04 -19.24
N ARG A 59 -24.96 -9.95 -19.68
CA ARG A 59 -26.32 -9.61 -20.13
C ARG A 59 -27.21 -9.08 -18.99
N ASP A 60 -27.07 -9.57 -17.77
CA ASP A 60 -27.81 -9.03 -16.62
C ASP A 60 -27.34 -7.61 -16.25
N GLN A 61 -26.03 -7.36 -16.33
CA GLN A 61 -25.47 -6.02 -16.14
C GLN A 61 -25.91 -5.03 -17.23
N GLU A 62 -25.90 -5.44 -18.49
CA GLU A 62 -26.39 -4.62 -19.61
C GLU A 62 -27.89 -4.31 -19.49
N ARG A 63 -28.71 -5.29 -19.08
CA ARG A 63 -30.14 -5.05 -18.80
C ARG A 63 -30.35 -4.02 -17.68
N ARG A 64 -29.58 -4.11 -16.59
CA ARG A 64 -29.66 -3.10 -15.51
C ARG A 64 -29.18 -1.71 -15.95
N ALA A 65 -28.20 -1.64 -16.84
CA ALA A 65 -27.76 -0.38 -17.42
C ALA A 65 -28.82 0.25 -18.34
N LEU A 66 -29.58 -0.58 -19.08
CA LEU A 66 -30.68 -0.12 -19.94
C LEU A 66 -31.94 0.27 -19.15
N ASP A 67 -32.28 -0.47 -18.09
CA ASP A 67 -33.44 -0.18 -17.23
C ASP A 67 -33.16 0.95 -16.20
N GLY A 68 -31.89 1.33 -16.03
CA GLY A 68 -31.42 2.38 -15.12
C GLY A 68 -31.35 3.78 -15.73
N ALA A 69 -32.06 4.06 -16.83
CA ALA A 69 -32.13 5.41 -17.39
C ALA A 69 -32.77 6.36 -16.34
N PRO A 70 -32.05 7.40 -15.85
CA PRO A 70 -32.65 8.38 -14.97
C PRO A 70 -33.80 9.08 -15.70
N LEU A 71 -34.96 9.14 -15.06
CA LEU A 71 -36.08 9.95 -15.54
C LEU A 71 -35.59 11.40 -15.76
N PRO A 72 -36.00 12.07 -16.84
CA PRO A 72 -35.59 13.44 -17.12
C PRO A 72 -36.04 14.33 -15.96
N VAL A 73 -35.07 14.88 -15.24
CA VAL A 73 -35.32 15.85 -14.18
C VAL A 73 -35.59 17.19 -14.87
N ASP A 74 -36.81 17.69 -14.71
CA ASP A 74 -37.28 18.98 -15.20
C ASP A 74 -36.37 20.12 -14.67
N PRO A 75 -35.70 20.91 -15.52
CA PRO A 75 -34.87 22.02 -15.06
C PRO A 75 -35.76 23.26 -14.89
N SER A 76 -36.48 23.36 -13.77
CA SER A 76 -37.19 24.58 -13.41
C SER A 76 -37.23 24.79 -11.91
N ALA A 77 -36.15 25.37 -11.38
CA ALA A 77 -36.17 26.09 -10.12
C ALA A 77 -35.17 27.24 -10.20
N ALA A 78 -35.72 28.45 -10.14
CA ALA A 78 -35.03 29.73 -10.25
C ALA A 78 -33.93 29.88 -9.18
N GLN A 79 -32.72 30.25 -9.62
CA GLN A 79 -31.68 30.82 -8.76
C GLN A 79 -32.06 32.27 -8.39
N PRO A 80 -32.08 32.64 -7.10
CA PRO A 80 -32.18 34.04 -6.70
C PRO A 80 -30.86 34.77 -6.99
N ALA A 81 -30.96 35.89 -7.70
CA ALA A 81 -29.84 36.77 -8.02
C ALA A 81 -29.24 37.41 -6.75
N LEU A 82 -27.92 37.29 -6.59
CA LEU A 82 -27.17 38.02 -5.57
C LEU A 82 -26.89 39.46 -6.03
N PRO A 83 -27.03 40.46 -5.14
CA PRO A 83 -26.77 41.87 -5.45
C PRO A 83 -25.27 42.19 -5.53
N GLY A 84 -24.95 43.14 -6.42
CA GLY A 84 -23.61 43.42 -6.93
C GLY A 84 -22.57 43.90 -5.92
N VAL A 85 -21.34 43.40 -6.13
CA VAL A 85 -20.12 43.87 -5.49
C VAL A 85 -19.54 45.03 -6.30
N ARG A 86 -19.47 46.21 -5.67
CA ARG A 86 -18.83 47.43 -6.19
C ARG A 86 -17.31 47.25 -6.31
N PRO A 87 -16.66 47.68 -7.41
CA PRO A 87 -15.21 47.76 -7.49
C PRO A 87 -14.66 48.90 -6.63
N ALA A 88 -13.57 48.62 -5.91
CA ALA A 88 -12.84 49.57 -5.08
C ALA A 88 -12.01 50.57 -5.92
N PRO A 89 -11.79 51.81 -5.43
CA PRO A 89 -11.09 52.86 -6.16
C PRO A 89 -9.56 52.69 -6.16
N THR A 90 -8.97 53.20 -7.24
CA THR A 90 -7.54 53.34 -7.55
C THR A 90 -6.75 54.14 -6.49
N PRO A 91 -5.48 53.80 -6.23
CA PRO A 91 -4.60 54.63 -5.42
C PRO A 91 -4.12 55.87 -6.17
N VAL A 92 -4.23 57.02 -5.51
CA VAL A 92 -3.77 58.34 -5.94
C VAL A 92 -2.26 58.46 -5.74
N THR A 93 -1.55 58.78 -6.82
CA THR A 93 -0.13 59.12 -6.85
C THR A 93 0.10 60.50 -6.23
N ALA A 94 0.89 60.58 -5.16
CA ALA A 94 1.36 61.84 -4.58
C ALA A 94 2.69 62.27 -5.22
N PRO A 95 2.86 63.54 -5.62
CA PRO A 95 4.13 64.07 -6.11
C PRO A 95 5.06 64.44 -4.93
N VAL A 96 6.25 63.86 -4.90
CA VAL A 96 7.33 64.24 -3.98
C VAL A 96 7.99 65.52 -4.50
N ALA A 97 7.95 66.56 -3.67
CA ALA A 97 8.55 67.85 -3.92
C ALA A 97 10.10 67.77 -3.92
N GLN A 98 10.70 68.27 -5.01
CA GLN A 98 12.09 68.69 -5.05
C GLN A 98 12.26 69.99 -4.26
N ALA A 99 13.15 70.00 -3.27
CA ALA A 99 13.69 71.23 -2.71
C ALA A 99 15.10 70.99 -2.12
N GLY A 100 16.02 71.88 -2.46
CA GLY A 100 17.17 72.19 -1.60
C GLY A 100 18.54 71.78 -2.12
N ALA A 101 19.03 72.48 -3.16
CA ALA A 101 20.45 72.62 -3.40
C ALA A 101 21.11 73.38 -2.22
N THR A 102 22.22 72.86 -1.69
CA THR A 102 23.14 73.60 -0.83
C THR A 102 24.57 73.53 -1.40
N PRO A 103 25.36 74.61 -1.23
CA PRO A 103 26.64 74.84 -1.93
C PRO A 103 27.84 74.06 -1.33
N PRO A 104 28.95 73.96 -2.09
CA PRO A 104 30.12 73.15 -1.74
C PRO A 104 30.93 73.80 -0.61
N THR A 105 31.17 73.05 0.46
CA THR A 105 32.17 73.40 1.49
C THR A 105 33.42 72.55 1.27
N ALA A 106 34.54 73.25 1.14
CA ALA A 106 35.88 72.73 0.91
C ALA A 106 36.32 71.75 1.99
N GLY A 107 37.02 70.70 1.54
CA GLY A 107 37.36 69.53 2.34
C GLY A 107 38.42 69.73 3.41
N PRO A 108 38.57 68.69 4.24
CA PRO A 108 39.87 68.23 4.66
C PRO A 108 40.04 66.73 4.34
N ALA A 109 41.20 66.42 3.74
CA ALA A 109 41.92 65.14 3.74
C ALA A 109 41.07 63.86 3.71
N GLU A 110 41.00 63.25 2.51
CA GLU A 110 40.56 61.87 2.28
C GLU A 110 41.38 60.87 3.10
N ALA A 111 40.94 60.62 4.34
CA ALA A 111 41.05 59.28 4.88
C ALA A 111 40.07 58.44 4.05
N THR A 112 40.58 57.45 3.32
CA THR A 112 39.76 56.42 2.68
C THR A 112 39.02 55.67 3.78
N VAL A 113 37.88 56.21 4.22
CA VAL A 113 36.93 55.51 5.07
C VAL A 113 36.41 54.39 4.20
N MET A 114 36.96 53.18 4.37
CA MET A 114 36.36 51.97 3.85
C MET A 114 34.91 51.99 4.31
N GLY A 115 33.99 52.27 3.37
CA GLY A 115 32.56 52.23 3.63
C GLY A 115 32.22 50.87 4.23
N PRO A 116 31.19 50.79 5.11
CA PRO A 116 30.72 49.52 5.64
C PRO A 116 30.56 48.53 4.47
N PRO A 117 31.11 47.31 4.58
CA PRO A 117 31.01 46.34 3.50
C PRO A 117 29.54 46.18 3.11
N GLU A 118 29.26 46.31 1.81
CA GLU A 118 27.91 46.16 1.28
C GLU A 118 27.34 44.81 1.73
N PRO A 119 26.11 44.76 2.28
CA PRO A 119 25.56 43.52 2.79
C PRO A 119 25.45 42.49 1.66
N PRO A 120 25.78 41.22 1.93
CA PRO A 120 25.74 40.20 0.89
C PRO A 120 24.33 40.08 0.26
N PRO A 121 24.25 39.73 -1.03
CA PRO A 121 23.01 39.49 -1.74
C PRO A 121 22.03 38.62 -0.94
N ALA A 122 20.73 38.90 -1.04
CA ALA A 122 19.70 38.17 -0.28
C ALA A 122 19.74 36.64 -0.55
N ALA A 123 20.10 36.23 -1.77
CA ALA A 123 20.28 34.83 -2.12
C ALA A 123 21.41 34.16 -1.33
N GLU A 124 22.55 34.84 -1.18
CA GLU A 124 23.68 34.33 -0.39
C GLU A 124 23.34 34.25 1.10
N ARG A 125 22.64 35.26 1.63
CA ARG A 125 22.16 35.23 3.02
C ARG A 125 21.19 34.08 3.27
N ARG A 126 20.28 33.82 2.34
CA ARG A 126 19.36 32.67 2.42
C ARG A 126 20.12 31.34 2.39
N ALA A 127 21.07 31.18 1.46
CA ALA A 127 21.88 29.98 1.37
C ALA A 127 22.75 29.76 2.61
N ALA A 128 23.29 30.81 3.22
CA ALA A 128 23.99 30.74 4.50
C ALA A 128 23.06 30.25 5.62
N ALA A 129 21.88 30.85 5.76
CA ALA A 129 20.90 30.45 6.78
C ALA A 129 20.43 28.99 6.64
N LEU A 130 20.25 28.49 5.41
CA LEU A 130 19.90 27.08 5.17
C LEU A 130 21.02 26.13 5.61
N ARG A 131 22.29 26.49 5.37
CA ARG A 131 23.44 25.70 5.80
C ARG A 131 23.60 25.69 7.32
N ASP A 132 23.35 26.81 7.99
CA ASP A 132 23.39 26.90 9.45
C ASP A 132 22.29 26.04 10.07
N LEU A 133 21.06 26.11 9.54
CA LEU A 133 19.95 25.27 9.99
C LEU A 133 20.23 23.78 9.78
N ALA A 134 20.82 23.41 8.64
CA ALA A 134 21.24 22.04 8.36
C ALA A 134 22.26 21.53 9.40
N ALA A 135 23.25 22.35 9.76
CA ALA A 135 24.23 21.99 10.79
C ALA A 135 23.59 21.80 12.18
N LEU A 136 22.60 22.62 12.55
CA LEU A 136 21.86 22.48 13.80
C LEU A 136 21.04 21.18 13.84
N LEU A 137 20.40 20.81 12.73
CA LEU A 137 19.63 19.56 12.62
C LEU A 137 20.53 18.32 12.74
N GLU A 138 21.71 18.35 12.13
CA GLU A 138 22.69 17.26 12.26
C GLU A 138 23.22 17.13 13.68
N ALA A 139 23.57 18.25 14.32
CA ALA A 139 24.01 18.25 15.71
C ALA A 139 22.93 17.69 16.65
N ARG A 140 21.66 18.03 16.40
CA ARG A 140 20.51 17.49 17.14
C ARG A 140 20.35 15.99 16.92
N ALA A 141 20.37 15.49 15.69
CA ALA A 141 20.26 14.06 15.43
C ALA A 141 21.41 13.25 16.03
N ALA A 142 22.62 13.80 16.06
CA ALA A 142 23.75 13.18 16.74
C ALA A 142 23.54 13.09 18.27
N ALA A 143 22.88 14.08 18.88
CA ALA A 143 22.60 14.10 20.31
C ALA A 143 21.41 13.20 20.71
N GLU A 144 20.34 13.18 19.91
CA GLU A 144 19.09 12.47 20.21
C GLU A 144 19.07 11.03 19.68
N GLY A 145 19.95 10.67 18.75
CA GLY A 145 20.03 9.34 18.16
C GLY A 145 18.90 9.02 17.17
N THR A 146 18.20 10.03 16.64
CA THR A 146 17.08 9.90 15.70
C THR A 146 17.48 10.42 14.30
N PRO A 147 18.23 9.63 13.50
CA PRO A 147 18.72 10.09 12.19
C PRO A 147 17.60 10.35 11.17
N LEU A 148 16.43 9.71 11.33
CA LEU A 148 15.29 9.86 10.44
C LEU A 148 14.72 11.29 10.43
N ASP A 149 14.50 11.89 11.60
CA ASP A 149 13.88 13.22 11.72
C ASP A 149 14.76 14.31 11.09
N ALA A 150 16.08 14.21 11.29
CA ALA A 150 17.03 15.11 10.62
C ALA A 150 17.08 14.87 9.11
N ALA A 151 17.04 13.61 8.65
CA ALA A 151 17.02 13.31 7.23
C ALA A 151 15.74 13.83 6.53
N ILE A 152 14.57 13.72 7.16
CA ILE A 152 13.31 14.29 6.66
C ILE A 152 13.41 15.82 6.59
N SER A 153 13.91 16.46 7.66
CA SER A 153 14.07 17.91 7.70
C SER A 153 15.06 18.41 6.64
N LEU A 154 16.19 17.73 6.47
CA LEU A 154 17.18 18.03 5.44
C LEU A 154 16.66 17.77 4.03
N ALA A 155 15.82 16.76 3.82
CA ALA A 155 15.15 16.51 2.53
C ALA A 155 14.25 17.69 2.13
N LEU A 156 13.49 18.25 3.09
CA LEU A 156 12.68 19.44 2.86
C LEU A 156 13.56 20.67 2.54
N LEU A 157 14.64 20.89 3.30
CA LEU A 157 15.57 21.99 3.06
C LEU A 157 16.27 21.88 1.69
N ALA A 158 16.70 20.68 1.30
CA ALA A 158 17.30 20.42 -0.01
C ALA A 158 16.30 20.61 -1.16
N GLY A 159 14.99 20.44 -0.90
CA GLY A 159 13.94 20.78 -1.86
C GLY A 159 13.84 22.28 -2.13
N LEU A 160 14.08 23.12 -1.11
CA LEU A 160 14.05 24.59 -1.23
C LEU A 160 15.23 25.17 -2.02
N ASP A 161 16.39 24.50 -1.98
CA ASP A 161 17.57 24.85 -2.79
C ASP A 161 18.23 23.59 -3.40
N PRO A 162 17.80 23.16 -4.60
CA PRO A 162 18.36 21.96 -5.24
C PRO A 162 19.82 22.12 -5.66
N ASN A 163 20.29 23.35 -5.80
CA ASN A 163 21.61 23.66 -6.33
C ASN A 163 22.69 23.57 -5.25
N ASP A 164 22.32 23.59 -3.97
CA ASP A 164 23.26 23.40 -2.87
C ASP A 164 23.77 21.95 -2.81
N ALA A 165 24.99 21.75 -3.33
CA ALA A 165 25.66 20.45 -3.33
C ALA A 165 25.99 19.96 -1.90
N GLY A 166 26.22 20.87 -0.96
CA GLY A 166 26.55 20.54 0.43
C GLY A 166 25.36 19.92 1.16
N LEU A 167 24.16 20.50 1.00
CA LEU A 167 22.94 19.91 1.55
C LEU A 167 22.65 18.51 0.99
N ARG A 168 22.86 18.31 -0.33
CA ARG A 168 22.68 17.00 -0.97
C ARG A 168 23.65 15.95 -0.44
N GLN A 169 24.92 16.29 -0.30
CA GLN A 169 25.95 15.38 0.23
C GLN A 169 25.67 14.99 1.68
N ARG A 170 25.25 15.97 2.51
CA ARG A 170 24.84 15.75 3.91
C ARG A 170 23.65 14.80 4.00
N LEU A 171 22.59 15.07 3.25
CA LEU A 171 21.41 14.21 3.18
C LEU A 171 21.76 12.78 2.74
N GLU A 172 22.63 12.62 1.74
CA GLU A 172 23.09 11.31 1.28
C GLU A 172 23.88 10.56 2.37
N SER A 173 24.70 11.26 3.15
CA SER A 173 25.43 10.65 4.28
C SER A 173 24.50 10.14 5.37
N LEU A 174 23.47 10.90 5.74
CA LEU A 174 22.47 10.45 6.70
C LEU A 174 21.62 9.31 6.14
N THR A 175 21.20 9.40 4.88
CA THR A 175 20.37 8.37 4.24
C THR A 175 21.09 7.02 4.20
N ARG A 176 22.43 6.99 4.07
CA ARG A 176 23.24 5.77 4.14
C ARG A 176 23.23 5.09 5.52
N ALA A 177 22.91 5.82 6.59
CA ALA A 177 22.80 5.29 7.94
C ALA A 177 21.38 4.78 8.28
N LEU A 178 20.39 5.05 7.41
CA LEU A 178 19.00 4.65 7.61
C LEU A 178 18.73 3.22 7.11
N SER A 179 17.67 2.60 7.63
CA SER A 179 17.14 1.37 7.06
C SER A 179 16.55 1.60 5.65
N PRO A 180 16.39 0.56 4.81
CA PRO A 180 15.83 0.71 3.46
C PRO A 180 14.43 1.37 3.44
N SER A 181 13.58 1.05 4.42
CA SER A 181 12.24 1.62 4.54
C SER A 181 12.28 3.11 4.89
N GLU A 182 13.17 3.51 5.80
CA GLU A 182 13.38 4.90 6.19
C GLU A 182 13.98 5.73 5.03
N ALA A 183 14.96 5.17 4.32
CA ALA A 183 15.54 5.81 3.15
C ALA A 183 14.50 6.03 2.03
N GLN A 184 13.57 5.09 1.83
CA GLN A 184 12.44 5.26 0.93
C GLN A 184 11.50 6.40 1.39
N GLY A 185 11.22 6.49 2.69
CA GLY A 185 10.46 7.61 3.28
C GLY A 185 11.10 8.97 2.97
N VAL A 186 12.42 9.09 3.17
CA VAL A 186 13.19 10.30 2.84
C VAL A 186 13.13 10.62 1.35
N ALA A 187 13.23 9.62 0.47
CA ALA A 187 13.12 9.80 -0.98
C ALA A 187 11.75 10.38 -1.39
N LEU A 188 10.66 9.90 -0.79
CA LEU A 188 9.30 10.42 -1.03
C LEU A 188 9.14 11.87 -0.57
N VAL A 189 9.72 12.23 0.58
CA VAL A 189 9.72 13.62 1.07
C VAL A 189 10.49 14.55 0.12
N ARG A 190 11.63 14.10 -0.42
CA ARG A 190 12.39 14.86 -1.42
C ARG A 190 11.57 15.09 -2.70
N GLU A 191 10.88 14.05 -3.15
CA GLU A 191 10.03 14.14 -4.33
C GLU A 191 8.85 15.10 -4.11
N LEU A 192 8.21 15.04 -2.94
CA LEU A 192 7.18 15.99 -2.54
C LEU A 192 7.71 17.43 -2.55
N ALA A 193 8.89 17.66 -1.95
CA ALA A 193 9.50 18.98 -1.90
C ALA A 193 9.85 19.51 -3.30
N ALA A 194 10.31 18.63 -4.20
CA ALA A 194 10.55 18.98 -5.60
C ALA A 194 9.25 19.32 -6.34
N ALA A 195 8.20 18.50 -6.18
CA ALA A 195 6.89 18.75 -6.80
C ALA A 195 6.25 20.06 -6.31
N LEU A 196 6.39 20.39 -5.02
CA LEU A 196 5.93 21.64 -4.44
C LEU A 196 6.66 22.87 -5.00
N ARG A 197 7.97 22.75 -5.25
CA ARG A 197 8.78 23.83 -5.83
C ARG A 197 8.47 24.03 -7.31
N ASP A 198 8.45 22.95 -8.08
CA ASP A 198 8.27 23.00 -9.53
C ASP A 198 6.82 23.41 -9.88
N GLY A 199 5.88 23.11 -8.99
CA GLY A 199 4.50 23.59 -9.01
C GLY A 199 4.36 25.04 -8.55
N SER A 200 5.04 26.01 -9.16
CA SER A 200 4.90 27.44 -8.86
C SER A 200 3.49 28.04 -9.11
N GLY A 201 2.51 27.20 -9.48
CA GLY A 201 1.06 27.47 -9.40
C GLY A 201 0.26 26.51 -8.50
N ALA A 202 0.87 25.43 -7.99
CA ALA A 202 0.25 24.46 -7.07
C ALA A 202 0.11 25.01 -5.64
N ALA A 203 0.95 25.97 -5.24
CA ALA A 203 0.78 26.66 -3.95
C ALA A 203 -0.56 27.43 -3.84
N GLY A 204 -1.20 27.73 -4.98
CA GLY A 204 -2.55 28.31 -5.04
C GLY A 204 -3.66 27.34 -5.43
N ASP A 205 -3.33 26.09 -5.77
CA ASP A 205 -4.28 25.09 -6.28
C ASP A 205 -4.29 23.83 -5.39
N PRO A 206 -5.24 23.72 -4.44
CA PRO A 206 -5.31 22.58 -3.52
C PRO A 206 -5.59 21.25 -4.23
N GLU A 207 -6.22 21.24 -5.40
CA GLU A 207 -6.53 20.00 -6.13
C GLU A 207 -5.27 19.38 -6.73
N ARG A 208 -4.35 20.20 -7.26
CA ARG A 208 -3.04 19.73 -7.73
C ARG A 208 -2.21 19.13 -6.62
N LEU A 209 -2.16 19.79 -5.45
CA LEU A 209 -1.44 19.28 -4.28
C LEU A 209 -2.02 17.93 -3.83
N ALA A 210 -3.36 17.82 -3.77
CA ALA A 210 -4.02 16.56 -3.46
C ALA A 210 -3.69 15.45 -4.49
N GLY A 211 -3.60 15.80 -5.77
CA GLY A 211 -3.18 14.88 -6.83
C GLY A 211 -1.74 14.36 -6.65
N VAL A 212 -0.78 15.26 -6.38
CA VAL A 212 0.63 14.90 -6.11
C VAL A 212 0.74 14.02 -4.87
N LEU A 213 0.07 14.39 -3.77
CA LEU A 213 0.07 13.60 -2.54
C LEU A 213 -0.53 12.21 -2.77
N ARG A 214 -1.61 12.09 -3.57
CA ARG A 214 -2.21 10.81 -3.91
C ARG A 214 -1.25 9.95 -4.74
N GLN A 215 -0.60 10.53 -5.75
CA GLN A 215 0.37 9.81 -6.59
C GLN A 215 1.62 9.37 -5.81
N LEU A 216 2.07 10.18 -4.85
CA LEU A 216 3.13 9.80 -3.92
C LEU A 216 2.67 8.71 -2.96
N ALA A 217 1.45 8.81 -2.41
CA ALA A 217 0.88 7.80 -1.55
C ALA A 217 0.77 6.44 -2.27
N GLU A 218 0.26 6.43 -3.49
CA GLU A 218 0.12 5.24 -4.35
C GLU A 218 1.49 4.60 -4.64
N ARG A 219 2.53 5.40 -4.94
CA ARG A 219 3.89 4.87 -5.13
C ARG A 219 4.56 4.43 -3.83
N SER A 220 4.27 5.10 -2.73
CA SER A 220 4.83 4.80 -1.40
C SER A 220 4.26 3.53 -0.80
N ALA A 221 3.00 3.21 -1.11
CA ALA A 221 2.33 2.03 -0.60
C ALA A 221 3.01 0.73 -1.07
N GLY A 222 3.91 0.81 -2.06
CA GLY A 222 4.50 -0.35 -2.70
C GLY A 222 3.43 -1.21 -3.37
N PRO A 223 3.81 -2.34 -3.99
CA PRO A 223 2.83 -3.36 -4.31
C PRO A 223 2.23 -3.85 -2.99
N ALA A 224 0.93 -3.62 -2.80
CA ALA A 224 0.22 -4.20 -1.67
C ALA A 224 0.45 -5.72 -1.67
N PRO A 225 0.67 -6.34 -0.49
CA PRO A 225 0.79 -7.79 -0.43
C PRO A 225 -0.53 -8.41 -0.89
N LEU A 226 -0.45 -9.41 -1.76
CA LEU A 226 -1.62 -10.17 -2.19
C LEU A 226 -2.26 -10.86 -0.97
N ARG A 227 -3.56 -10.67 -0.79
CA ARG A 227 -4.31 -11.18 0.37
C ARG A 227 -5.60 -11.84 -0.09
N LEU A 228 -6.07 -12.79 0.72
CA LEU A 228 -7.39 -13.41 0.59
C LEU A 228 -8.24 -13.01 1.80
N PRO A 229 -8.87 -11.82 1.80
CA PRO A 229 -9.70 -11.37 2.92
C PRO A 229 -10.79 -12.38 3.30
N ARG A 230 -11.29 -13.11 2.30
CA ARG A 230 -12.35 -14.08 2.50
C ARG A 230 -12.25 -15.25 1.53
N VAL A 231 -12.30 -16.46 2.09
CA VAL A 231 -12.37 -17.71 1.31
C VAL A 231 -13.38 -18.62 2.00
N ASP A 232 -14.41 -19.04 1.28
CA ASP A 232 -15.47 -19.88 1.83
C ASP A 232 -16.07 -20.80 0.75
N LEU A 233 -16.69 -21.89 1.20
CA LEU A 233 -17.52 -22.74 0.37
C LEU A 233 -18.96 -22.23 0.40
N ALA A 234 -19.54 -21.99 -0.77
CA ALA A 234 -20.86 -21.42 -0.97
C ALA A 234 -21.80 -22.36 -1.73
N GLU A 235 -23.09 -22.22 -1.46
CA GLU A 235 -24.19 -22.80 -2.25
C GLU A 235 -24.44 -21.97 -3.51
N ARG A 236 -24.37 -20.64 -3.36
CA ARG A 236 -24.67 -19.67 -4.42
C ARG A 236 -23.85 -18.41 -4.24
N VAL A 237 -23.38 -17.84 -5.35
CA VAL A 237 -22.71 -16.54 -5.40
C VAL A 237 -23.53 -15.63 -6.31
N GLU A 238 -23.87 -14.43 -5.84
CA GLU A 238 -24.61 -13.44 -6.63
C GLU A 238 -23.71 -12.32 -7.13
N ALA A 239 -22.83 -11.82 -6.26
CA ALA A 239 -21.90 -10.74 -6.54
C ALA A 239 -20.78 -10.70 -5.48
N PHE A 240 -19.86 -9.75 -5.62
CA PHE A 240 -18.86 -9.43 -4.61
C PHE A 240 -19.51 -9.17 -3.24
N GLY A 241 -19.02 -9.82 -2.19
CA GLY A 241 -19.57 -9.77 -0.83
C GLY A 241 -20.97 -10.37 -0.67
N ARG A 242 -21.61 -10.85 -1.74
CA ARG A 242 -22.99 -11.36 -1.76
C ARG A 242 -23.01 -12.81 -2.18
N TYR A 243 -22.87 -13.70 -1.20
CA TYR A 243 -22.97 -15.13 -1.39
C TYR A 243 -23.69 -15.79 -0.22
N ARG A 244 -24.14 -17.02 -0.44
CA ARG A 244 -24.73 -17.89 0.58
C ARG A 244 -23.75 -19.03 0.86
N GLY A 245 -23.05 -18.95 1.99
CA GLY A 245 -22.13 -19.98 2.46
C GLY A 245 -22.83 -21.32 2.68
N LEU A 246 -22.08 -22.41 2.60
CA LEU A 246 -22.56 -23.72 3.01
C LEU A 246 -22.90 -23.71 4.51
N PRO A 247 -23.99 -24.36 4.94
CA PRO A 247 -24.38 -24.39 6.34
C PRO A 247 -23.41 -25.23 7.19
N SER A 248 -22.67 -26.16 6.58
CA SER A 248 -21.60 -26.93 7.20
C SER A 248 -20.53 -27.31 6.18
N HIS A 249 -19.29 -27.50 6.65
CA HIS A 249 -18.20 -28.07 5.85
C HIS A 249 -18.07 -29.59 6.10
N VAL A 250 -19.21 -30.27 6.29
CA VAL A 250 -19.29 -31.70 6.59
C VAL A 250 -19.92 -32.47 5.44
N PHE A 251 -19.14 -33.32 4.78
CA PHE A 251 -19.56 -34.08 3.60
C PHE A 251 -19.72 -35.57 3.90
N LEU A 252 -20.57 -36.25 3.12
CA LEU A 252 -20.77 -37.69 3.25
C LEU A 252 -19.72 -38.48 2.48
N ALA A 253 -19.10 -39.45 3.13
CA ALA A 253 -18.23 -40.42 2.49
C ALA A 253 -19.00 -41.21 1.41
N GLY A 254 -18.32 -41.57 0.32
CA GLY A 254 -18.92 -42.36 -0.76
C GLY A 254 -19.85 -41.59 -1.71
N ARG A 255 -20.03 -40.27 -1.53
CA ARG A 255 -20.86 -39.42 -2.40
C ARG A 255 -20.04 -38.27 -2.96
N ALA A 256 -20.23 -37.97 -4.24
CA ALA A 256 -19.67 -36.76 -4.83
C ALA A 256 -20.36 -35.54 -4.20
N ALA A 257 -19.58 -34.64 -3.63
CA ALA A 257 -20.09 -33.41 -3.04
C ALA A 257 -19.74 -32.22 -3.92
N ARG A 258 -20.72 -31.36 -4.20
CA ARG A 258 -20.54 -30.18 -5.06
C ARG A 258 -20.67 -28.91 -4.23
N ALA A 259 -19.74 -27.99 -4.43
CA ALA A 259 -19.73 -26.69 -3.77
C ALA A 259 -19.19 -25.62 -4.72
N LEU A 260 -19.49 -24.35 -4.45
CA LEU A 260 -18.81 -23.21 -5.06
C LEU A 260 -17.71 -22.76 -4.10
N LEU A 261 -16.48 -22.60 -4.58
CA LEU A 261 -15.43 -21.91 -3.85
C LEU A 261 -15.50 -20.42 -4.19
N TYR A 262 -15.78 -19.61 -3.18
CA TYR A 262 -15.81 -18.16 -3.27
C TYR A 262 -14.53 -17.59 -2.64
N THR A 263 -13.78 -16.80 -3.41
CA THR A 263 -12.49 -16.23 -3.00
C THR A 263 -12.49 -14.73 -3.27
N GLU A 264 -12.47 -13.90 -2.23
CA GLU A 264 -12.19 -12.46 -2.35
C GLU A 264 -10.68 -12.24 -2.39
N ILE A 265 -10.23 -11.35 -3.28
CA ILE A 265 -8.82 -11.08 -3.52
C ILE A 265 -8.58 -9.59 -3.35
N ASP A 266 -7.54 -9.26 -2.60
CA ASP A 266 -7.08 -7.89 -2.38
C ASP A 266 -5.57 -7.79 -2.66
N GLY A 267 -5.09 -6.59 -3.00
CA GLY A 267 -3.68 -6.34 -3.30
C GLY A 267 -3.18 -6.96 -4.62
N PHE A 268 -4.06 -7.17 -5.60
CA PHE A 268 -3.67 -7.67 -6.93
C PHE A 268 -3.15 -6.55 -7.84
N THR A 269 -2.25 -6.91 -8.76
CA THR A 269 -1.60 -5.97 -9.67
C THR A 269 -2.41 -5.81 -10.96
N HIS A 270 -2.46 -4.58 -11.43
CA HIS A 270 -3.04 -4.25 -12.73
C HIS A 270 -1.92 -4.02 -13.73
N THR A 271 -1.98 -4.68 -14.88
CA THR A 271 -1.15 -4.31 -16.02
C THR A 271 -1.97 -3.37 -16.90
N GLY A 272 -1.43 -2.17 -17.15
CA GLY A 272 -1.99 -1.29 -18.17
C GLY A 272 -1.70 -1.90 -19.54
N SER A 273 -2.68 -1.92 -20.45
CA SER A 273 -2.53 -2.39 -21.83
C SER A 273 -1.69 -1.40 -22.66
N SER A 274 -0.49 -1.06 -22.20
CA SER A 274 0.50 -0.38 -23.01
C SER A 274 1.19 -1.42 -23.91
N GLN A 275 0.45 -1.86 -24.92
CA GLN A 275 0.97 -2.25 -26.23
C GLN A 275 1.85 -3.51 -26.37
N THR A 276 2.27 -4.22 -25.32
CA THR A 276 3.29 -5.31 -25.48
C THR A 276 2.83 -6.74 -25.20
N ASP A 277 1.68 -6.95 -24.57
CA ASP A 277 1.25 -8.28 -24.10
C ASP A 277 0.40 -9.08 -25.12
N THR A 278 0.29 -8.61 -26.36
CA THR A 278 -0.40 -9.32 -27.46
C THR A 278 0.40 -10.49 -28.02
N ALA A 279 1.68 -10.65 -27.65
CA ALA A 279 2.55 -11.70 -28.19
C ALA A 279 2.19 -13.12 -27.70
N ASP A 280 1.59 -13.26 -26.51
CA ASP A 280 1.30 -14.57 -25.91
C ASP A 280 -0.13 -15.08 -26.16
N LEU A 281 -0.96 -14.29 -26.85
CA LEU A 281 -2.26 -14.75 -27.34
C LEU A 281 -2.10 -15.20 -28.79
N GLU A 282 -1.48 -16.37 -28.96
CA GLU A 282 -1.42 -17.12 -30.22
C GLU A 282 -2.83 -17.20 -30.84
N GLY A 283 -3.04 -16.53 -31.97
CA GLY A 283 -4.07 -16.94 -32.93
C GLY A 283 -5.06 -15.89 -33.44
N ALA A 284 -5.07 -14.65 -32.93
CA ALA A 284 -5.93 -13.61 -33.49
C ALA A 284 -5.09 -12.50 -34.15
N PRO A 285 -4.98 -12.45 -35.49
CA PRO A 285 -4.44 -11.27 -36.17
C PRO A 285 -5.36 -10.09 -35.86
N LEU A 286 -4.94 -9.21 -34.95
CA LEU A 286 -5.58 -7.93 -34.76
C LEU A 286 -5.15 -7.02 -35.91
N ASP A 287 -6.11 -6.77 -36.79
CA ASP A 287 -6.00 -5.87 -37.92
C ASP A 287 -5.44 -4.53 -37.45
N SER A 288 -4.35 -4.11 -38.09
CA SER A 288 -3.45 -3.02 -37.70
C SER A 288 -4.03 -1.62 -37.94
N ALA A 289 -5.34 -1.44 -37.75
CA ALA A 289 -6.03 -0.20 -38.07
C ALA A 289 -6.01 0.77 -36.88
N GLY A 290 -4.81 1.21 -36.47
CA GLY A 290 -4.48 2.54 -35.93
C GLY A 290 -5.32 3.20 -34.81
N LEU A 291 -6.34 2.54 -34.26
CA LEU A 291 -7.20 3.08 -33.23
C LEU A 291 -6.59 2.74 -31.88
N THR A 292 -6.03 3.75 -31.23
CA THR A 292 -5.53 3.66 -29.87
C THR A 292 -6.71 3.36 -28.95
N ASP A 293 -6.97 2.08 -28.69
CA ASP A 293 -8.01 1.65 -27.77
C ASP A 293 -7.68 2.27 -26.39
N PRO A 294 -8.62 2.95 -25.71
CA PRO A 294 -8.40 3.51 -24.38
C PRO A 294 -7.71 2.51 -23.46
N ALA A 295 -6.80 3.00 -22.62
CA ALA A 295 -6.04 2.19 -21.67
C ALA A 295 -6.95 1.15 -20.97
N VAL A 296 -6.75 -0.12 -21.31
CA VAL A 296 -7.47 -1.25 -20.70
C VAL A 296 -6.62 -1.75 -19.55
N TRP A 297 -7.23 -1.87 -18.38
CA TRP A 297 -6.61 -2.52 -17.23
C TRP A 297 -6.82 -4.02 -17.35
N VAL A 298 -5.74 -4.79 -17.22
CA VAL A 298 -5.77 -6.25 -17.27
C VAL A 298 -5.32 -6.79 -15.93
N VAL A 299 -6.08 -7.75 -15.41
CA VAL A 299 -5.75 -8.50 -14.19
C VAL A 299 -5.63 -9.96 -14.57
N ARG A 300 -4.54 -10.62 -14.15
CA ARG A 300 -4.26 -12.04 -14.43
C ARG A 300 -4.03 -12.79 -13.13
N LEU A 301 -4.99 -13.61 -12.73
CA LEU A 301 -4.95 -14.35 -11.47
C LEU A 301 -5.03 -15.85 -11.75
N GLY A 302 -4.13 -16.63 -11.14
CA GLY A 302 -4.19 -18.08 -11.12
C GLY A 302 -4.72 -18.58 -9.79
N GLN A 303 -5.64 -19.56 -9.80
CA GLN A 303 -6.14 -20.21 -8.59
C GLN A 303 -5.93 -21.72 -8.67
N GLU A 304 -5.24 -22.28 -7.68
CA GLU A 304 -5.03 -23.71 -7.48
C GLU A 304 -5.72 -24.18 -6.19
N VAL A 305 -6.27 -25.39 -6.20
CA VAL A 305 -6.95 -25.96 -5.03
C VAL A 305 -6.41 -27.34 -4.73
N ASN A 306 -5.94 -27.55 -3.51
CA ASN A 306 -5.38 -28.81 -3.03
C ASN A 306 -6.12 -29.25 -1.77
N LEU A 307 -6.50 -30.53 -1.69
CA LEU A 307 -7.15 -31.11 -0.52
C LEU A 307 -6.19 -32.07 0.17
N TYR A 308 -5.76 -31.72 1.38
CA TYR A 308 -4.90 -32.54 2.20
C TYR A 308 -5.69 -33.25 3.30
N HIS A 309 -5.36 -34.50 3.58
CA HIS A 309 -5.82 -35.14 4.81
C HIS A 309 -5.02 -34.61 6.01
N THR A 310 -5.53 -34.76 7.23
CA THR A 310 -4.85 -34.29 8.45
C THR A 310 -3.46 -34.91 8.69
N ASP A 311 -3.14 -36.03 8.05
CA ASP A 311 -1.79 -36.62 8.03
C ASP A 311 -0.82 -35.96 7.03
N GLY A 312 -1.28 -34.97 6.25
CA GLY A 312 -0.50 -34.28 5.22
C GLY A 312 -0.57 -34.92 3.84
N THR A 313 -1.29 -36.03 3.66
CA THR A 313 -1.42 -36.70 2.35
C THR A 313 -2.31 -35.90 1.41
N LEU A 314 -1.87 -35.67 0.17
CA LEU A 314 -2.67 -35.04 -0.88
C LEU A 314 -3.75 -36.03 -1.37
N ALA A 315 -5.01 -35.74 -1.06
CA ALA A 315 -6.14 -36.59 -1.41
C ALA A 315 -6.78 -36.21 -2.75
N TRP A 316 -6.75 -34.94 -3.12
CA TRP A 316 -7.35 -34.42 -4.34
C TRP A 316 -6.73 -33.07 -4.75
N ARG A 317 -6.68 -32.78 -6.05
CA ARG A 317 -6.09 -31.55 -6.61
C ARG A 317 -6.91 -31.07 -7.79
N VAL A 318 -7.12 -29.75 -7.84
CA VAL A 318 -7.56 -29.02 -9.02
C VAL A 318 -6.39 -28.17 -9.50
N PRO A 319 -5.90 -28.36 -10.74
CA PRO A 319 -4.77 -27.60 -11.25
C PRO A 319 -5.08 -26.11 -11.31
N GLU A 320 -4.02 -25.30 -11.41
CA GLU A 320 -4.14 -23.84 -11.51
C GLU A 320 -5.03 -23.44 -12.69
N GLN A 321 -6.08 -22.68 -12.41
CA GLN A 321 -6.95 -22.06 -13.41
C GLN A 321 -6.63 -20.57 -13.49
N VAL A 322 -6.24 -20.10 -14.67
CA VAL A 322 -5.90 -18.70 -14.89
C VAL A 322 -7.13 -17.94 -15.40
N VAL A 323 -7.51 -16.90 -14.69
CA VAL A 323 -8.58 -15.97 -15.06
C VAL A 323 -7.95 -14.64 -15.47
N VAL A 324 -8.40 -14.14 -16.62
CA VAL A 324 -7.95 -12.86 -17.19
C VAL A 324 -9.15 -11.92 -17.28
N ASP A 325 -9.14 -10.88 -16.47
CA ASP A 325 -10.17 -9.84 -16.50
C ASP A 325 -9.65 -8.59 -17.21
N ARG A 326 -10.47 -8.03 -18.10
CA ARG A 326 -10.15 -6.82 -18.86
C ARG A 326 -11.21 -5.77 -18.60
N SER A 327 -10.79 -4.61 -18.08
CA SER A 327 -11.71 -3.54 -17.70
C SER A 327 -11.20 -2.18 -18.17
N LYS A 328 -12.13 -1.28 -18.53
CA LYS A 328 -11.79 0.12 -18.81
C LYS A 328 -11.45 0.91 -17.54
N ASN A 329 -11.96 0.45 -16.40
CA ASN A 329 -11.73 1.06 -15.09
C ASN A 329 -10.86 0.14 -14.23
N GLN A 330 -9.94 0.72 -13.45
CA GLN A 330 -9.16 -0.03 -12.48
C GLN A 330 -10.11 -0.57 -11.38
N ARG A 331 -10.13 -1.90 -11.21
CA ARG A 331 -10.97 -2.53 -10.18
C ARG A 331 -10.26 -2.50 -8.84
N ARG A 332 -11.02 -2.28 -7.77
CA ARG A 332 -10.48 -2.32 -6.39
C ARG A 332 -10.87 -3.60 -5.69
N ASP A 333 -12.00 -4.16 -6.11
CA ASP A 333 -12.61 -5.38 -5.63
C ASP A 333 -12.53 -6.46 -6.72
N PHE A 334 -12.07 -7.64 -6.33
CA PHE A 334 -12.02 -8.80 -7.21
C PHE A 334 -12.41 -10.05 -6.44
N PHE A 335 -13.14 -10.95 -7.11
CA PHE A 335 -13.47 -12.25 -6.55
C PHE A 335 -13.44 -13.33 -7.62
N LEU A 336 -13.08 -14.54 -7.20
CA LEU A 336 -13.12 -15.74 -8.03
C LEU A 336 -14.22 -16.67 -7.53
N VAL A 337 -14.87 -17.35 -8.49
CA VAL A 337 -15.85 -18.40 -8.21
C VAL A 337 -15.44 -19.64 -8.98
N GLN A 338 -15.13 -20.71 -8.26
CA GLN A 338 -14.76 -21.99 -8.85
C GLN A 338 -15.72 -23.09 -8.40
N ARG A 339 -16.17 -23.93 -9.32
CA ARG A 339 -17.00 -25.09 -8.97
C ARG A 339 -16.09 -26.23 -8.50
N LEU A 340 -16.31 -26.72 -7.29
CA LEU A 340 -15.60 -27.86 -6.74
C LEU A 340 -16.51 -29.10 -6.73
N GLU A 341 -15.96 -30.24 -7.16
CA GLU A 341 -16.59 -31.55 -7.05
C GLU A 341 -15.64 -32.48 -6.30
N LEU A 342 -15.92 -32.69 -5.01
CA LEU A 342 -15.14 -33.58 -4.17
C LEU A 342 -15.40 -35.04 -4.59
N PRO A 343 -14.35 -35.84 -4.80
CA PRO A 343 -14.52 -37.19 -5.29
C PRO A 343 -15.21 -38.08 -4.25
N PRO A 344 -16.05 -39.05 -4.67
CA PRO A 344 -16.72 -39.97 -3.74
C PRO A 344 -15.75 -40.93 -3.05
N THR A 345 -14.49 -41.01 -3.50
CA THR A 345 -13.43 -41.87 -2.96
C THR A 345 -12.77 -41.31 -1.71
N LEU A 346 -13.16 -40.12 -1.23
CA LEU A 346 -12.65 -39.57 0.02
C LEU A 346 -13.05 -40.46 1.20
N SER A 347 -12.03 -40.87 1.98
CA SER A 347 -12.23 -41.60 3.23
C SER A 347 -12.86 -40.73 4.31
N ILE A 348 -13.41 -41.36 5.34
CA ILE A 348 -13.92 -40.67 6.53
C ILE A 348 -12.73 -40.05 7.26
N GLY A 349 -12.82 -38.76 7.61
CA GLY A 349 -11.72 -38.07 8.27
C GLY A 349 -11.82 -36.56 8.23
N SER A 350 -10.75 -35.91 8.67
CA SER A 350 -10.59 -34.45 8.63
C SER A 350 -9.61 -34.09 7.51
N TYR A 351 -9.94 -33.04 6.78
CA TYR A 351 -9.21 -32.56 5.62
C TYR A 351 -9.00 -31.04 5.71
N GLN A 352 -7.98 -30.56 5.00
CA GLN A 352 -7.63 -29.17 4.84
C GLN A 352 -7.67 -28.84 3.35
N LEU A 353 -8.64 -28.02 2.94
CA LEU A 353 -8.73 -27.50 1.57
C LEU A 353 -7.85 -26.25 1.49
N LYS A 354 -6.66 -26.40 0.92
CA LYS A 354 -5.72 -25.33 0.67
C LYS A 354 -6.03 -24.68 -0.68
N VAL A 355 -6.35 -23.39 -0.64
CA VAL A 355 -6.59 -22.55 -1.81
C VAL A 355 -5.38 -21.65 -1.99
N SER A 356 -4.70 -21.77 -3.12
CA SER A 356 -3.56 -20.93 -3.48
C SER A 356 -3.95 -19.99 -4.62
N VAL A 357 -3.69 -18.71 -4.47
CA VAL A 357 -3.92 -17.71 -5.52
C VAL A 357 -2.61 -17.02 -5.85
N ARG A 358 -2.29 -16.97 -7.14
CA ARG A 358 -1.10 -16.33 -7.69
C ARG A 358 -1.47 -15.18 -8.60
N ASP A 359 -0.94 -13.99 -8.34
CA ASP A 359 -0.98 -12.86 -9.26
C ASP A 359 0.13 -13.04 -10.30
N LYS A 360 -0.26 -13.25 -11.56
CA LYS A 360 0.70 -13.51 -12.65
C LYS A 360 1.50 -12.27 -13.04
N ALA A 361 1.01 -11.06 -12.73
CA ALA A 361 1.72 -9.83 -13.07
C ALA A 361 2.82 -9.50 -12.06
N SER A 362 2.55 -9.66 -10.76
CA SER A 362 3.56 -9.42 -9.70
C SER A 362 4.35 -10.67 -9.31
N GLY A 363 3.86 -11.87 -9.63
CA GLY A 363 4.41 -13.14 -9.15
C GLY A 363 4.08 -13.44 -7.68
N GLN A 364 3.33 -12.57 -7.00
CA GLN A 364 2.92 -12.81 -5.62
C GLN A 364 1.97 -13.99 -5.51
N GLU A 365 2.10 -14.75 -4.43
CA GLU A 365 1.23 -15.89 -4.12
C GLU A 365 0.76 -15.79 -2.66
N THR A 366 -0.50 -16.13 -2.43
CA THR A 366 -1.10 -16.20 -1.10
C THR A 366 -1.95 -17.46 -1.00
N GLU A 367 -2.10 -17.95 0.23
CA GLU A 367 -2.85 -19.18 0.50
C GLU A 367 -3.87 -18.99 1.63
N ALA A 368 -4.94 -19.78 1.57
CA ALA A 368 -5.95 -19.91 2.62
C ALA A 368 -6.32 -21.38 2.82
N ILE A 369 -6.69 -21.75 4.04
CA ILE A 369 -7.03 -23.13 4.40
C ILE A 369 -8.46 -23.17 4.94
N ILE A 370 -9.31 -23.98 4.32
CA ILE A 370 -10.68 -24.27 4.79
C ILE A 370 -10.71 -25.69 5.39
N PRO A 371 -11.04 -25.86 6.68
CA PRO A 371 -11.18 -27.18 7.27
C PRO A 371 -12.45 -27.86 6.76
N ILE A 372 -12.33 -29.11 6.34
CA ILE A 372 -13.44 -29.94 5.86
C ILE A 372 -13.46 -31.24 6.64
N ARG A 373 -14.64 -31.80 6.87
CA ARG A 373 -14.80 -33.13 7.48
C ARG A 373 -15.64 -34.04 6.60
N VAL A 374 -15.19 -35.27 6.44
CA VAL A 374 -15.94 -36.32 5.73
C VAL A 374 -16.43 -37.34 6.76
N VAL A 375 -17.73 -37.62 6.77
CA VAL A 375 -18.41 -38.51 7.74
C VAL A 375 -19.18 -39.62 7.03
N ALA A 376 -19.35 -40.76 7.69
CA ALA A 376 -20.19 -41.85 7.17
C ALA A 376 -21.69 -41.62 7.44
N ASP A 377 -22.01 -40.99 8.58
CA ASP A 377 -23.39 -40.85 9.05
C ASP A 377 -24.04 -39.56 8.53
N PRO A 378 -25.15 -39.62 7.79
CA PRO A 378 -25.88 -38.44 7.32
C PRO A 378 -26.42 -37.58 8.46
N ALA A 379 -26.67 -38.14 9.64
CA ALA A 379 -27.15 -37.37 10.79
C ALA A 379 -26.12 -36.32 11.26
N LEU A 380 -24.83 -36.51 10.94
CA LEU A 380 -23.75 -35.58 11.30
C LEU A 380 -23.56 -34.45 10.29
N GLN A 381 -24.22 -34.48 9.12
CA GLN A 381 -24.15 -33.37 8.16
C GLN A 381 -24.98 -32.17 8.59
N THR A 382 -26.08 -32.43 9.31
CA THR A 382 -26.93 -31.37 9.82
C THR A 382 -26.09 -30.57 10.81
N PRO A 383 -25.79 -29.29 10.54
CA PRO A 383 -25.14 -28.46 11.52
C PRO A 383 -26.00 -28.53 12.78
N ALA A 384 -25.38 -28.85 13.92
CA ALA A 384 -26.06 -28.72 15.20
C ALA A 384 -26.71 -27.34 15.19
N PRO A 385 -28.02 -27.21 15.47
CA PRO A 385 -28.73 -25.95 15.38
C PRO A 385 -27.88 -24.94 16.14
N GLN A 386 -27.26 -24.02 15.39
CA GLN A 386 -26.39 -23.01 15.97
C GLN A 386 -27.32 -22.32 16.96
N THR A 387 -27.13 -22.61 18.25
CA THR A 387 -27.88 -21.93 19.28
C THR A 387 -27.56 -20.48 19.00
N PRO A 388 -28.54 -19.67 18.52
CA PRO A 388 -28.26 -18.36 17.97
C PRO A 388 -27.41 -17.70 19.02
N ALA A 389 -26.12 -17.50 18.71
CA ALA A 389 -25.12 -17.12 19.69
C ALA A 389 -25.71 -15.89 20.31
N ALA A 390 -26.21 -16.01 21.56
CA ALA A 390 -27.17 -15.08 22.12
C ALA A 390 -26.57 -13.73 21.84
N SER A 391 -27.17 -13.00 20.90
CA SER A 391 -26.67 -11.71 20.49
C SER A 391 -26.83 -10.95 21.79
N LEU A 392 -25.71 -10.84 22.53
CA LEU A 392 -25.60 -9.98 23.67
C LEU A 392 -25.84 -8.63 23.02
N ASP A 393 -27.11 -8.28 23.04
CA ASP A 393 -27.64 -7.02 22.64
C ASP A 393 -27.07 -6.03 23.66
N LEU A 394 -25.79 -5.73 23.47
CA LEU A 394 -25.14 -4.49 23.87
C LEU A 394 -25.74 -3.38 23.01
N SER A 395 -27.07 -3.32 22.96
CA SER A 395 -27.80 -2.08 23.01
C SER A 395 -27.22 -1.32 24.19
N LEU A 396 -26.22 -0.50 23.88
CA LEU A 396 -25.77 0.62 24.68
C LEU A 396 -27.01 1.43 25.01
N GLN A 397 -27.64 1.09 26.11
CA GLN A 397 -28.67 1.89 26.71
C GLN A 397 -27.99 3.24 26.99
N PRO A 398 -28.43 4.34 26.33
CA PRO A 398 -27.79 5.62 26.53
C PRO A 398 -27.86 5.95 28.03
N PRO A 399 -26.76 6.43 28.64
CA PRO A 399 -26.77 6.78 30.05
C PRO A 399 -27.84 7.85 30.26
N ALA A 400 -28.75 7.58 31.20
CA ALA A 400 -29.77 8.54 31.58
C ALA A 400 -29.12 9.89 31.94
N PRO A 401 -29.60 11.02 31.40
CA PRO A 401 -29.07 12.33 31.75
C PRO A 401 -29.49 12.67 33.20
N GLY A 402 -28.57 12.62 34.16
CA GLY A 402 -28.85 13.17 35.50
C GLY A 402 -27.99 12.76 36.69
N ALA A 403 -27.20 11.69 36.64
CA ALA A 403 -26.50 11.22 37.84
C ALA A 403 -25.08 11.80 38.00
N ARG A 404 -24.98 13.07 38.45
CA ARG A 404 -23.75 13.58 39.08
C ARG A 404 -23.54 12.85 40.40
N THR A 405 -22.77 11.77 40.39
CA THR A 405 -22.30 11.14 41.63
C THR A 405 -20.90 11.66 41.92
N VAL A 406 -20.82 12.59 42.87
CA VAL A 406 -19.59 13.01 43.53
C VAL A 406 -18.98 11.78 44.20
N ARG A 407 -17.79 11.35 43.78
CA ARG A 407 -16.98 10.35 44.51
C ARG A 407 -16.16 11.09 45.57
N PRO A 408 -16.40 10.88 46.88
CA PRO A 408 -15.45 11.29 47.90
C PRO A 408 -14.30 10.27 47.99
N GLY A 409 -13.16 10.76 48.46
CA GLY A 409 -11.87 10.09 48.42
C GLY A 409 -11.81 8.75 49.14
N LEU A 410 -10.89 7.92 48.66
CA LEU A 410 -10.45 6.70 49.31
C LEU A 410 -8.94 6.78 49.48
N ALA A 411 -8.57 7.37 50.61
CA ALA A 411 -7.24 7.26 51.20
C ALA A 411 -7.16 5.95 52.00
N GLY A 412 -6.02 5.28 51.90
CA GLY A 412 -5.53 4.39 52.95
C GLY A 412 -5.90 2.92 52.83
N ALA A 413 -4.97 2.12 52.33
CA ALA A 413 -4.69 0.77 52.83
C ALA A 413 -3.32 0.29 52.32
N LEU A 414 -2.27 0.67 53.04
CA LEU A 414 -0.96 0.05 52.96
C LEU A 414 -1.00 -1.25 53.78
N GLY A 415 -0.86 -2.39 53.12
CA GLY A 415 -0.65 -3.71 53.72
C GLY A 415 0.68 -4.28 53.24
N GLY A 416 1.58 -4.56 54.17
CA GLY A 416 3.00 -4.81 53.94
C GLY A 416 3.36 -6.14 53.27
N VAL A 417 4.55 -6.12 52.66
CA VAL A 417 5.30 -7.30 52.20
C VAL A 417 6.72 -7.19 52.78
N PRO A 418 7.29 -8.25 53.37
CA PRO A 418 8.56 -8.18 54.07
C PRO A 418 9.76 -8.11 53.13
N ALA A 419 10.79 -7.41 53.63
CA ALA A 419 12.08 -7.20 52.99
C ALA A 419 12.91 -8.49 52.92
N ALA A 420 13.50 -8.74 51.75
CA ALA A 420 14.75 -9.48 51.61
C ALA A 420 15.54 -8.93 50.43
N ALA A 421 16.75 -8.47 50.76
CA ALA A 421 17.81 -7.88 49.97
C ALA A 421 17.92 -8.30 48.50
N LEU A 422 18.18 -7.34 47.62
CA LEU A 422 19.34 -7.34 46.73
C LEU A 422 19.63 -5.90 46.26
N SER A 423 20.92 -5.55 46.39
CA SER A 423 21.54 -4.24 46.24
C SER A 423 21.81 -3.89 44.77
N GLY A 424 21.65 -2.62 44.41
CA GLY A 424 22.38 -2.00 43.28
C GLY A 424 21.51 -1.32 42.23
N GLY A 425 21.05 -0.09 42.50
CA GLY A 425 20.37 0.74 41.51
C GLY A 425 20.61 2.22 41.80
N VAL A 426 21.51 2.83 41.03
CA VAL A 426 21.81 4.27 41.04
C VAL A 426 20.58 5.02 40.52
N THR A 427 19.89 5.76 41.38
CA THR A 427 18.77 6.62 40.98
C THR A 427 19.29 7.97 40.49
N ALA A 428 19.22 8.17 39.18
CA ALA A 428 19.33 9.46 38.52
C ALA A 428 18.09 10.31 38.85
N THR A 429 18.16 11.06 39.95
CA THR A 429 17.18 12.11 40.27
C THR A 429 17.83 13.33 40.93
N GLY A 430 19.17 13.37 41.00
CA GLY A 430 19.94 14.44 41.65
C GLY A 430 20.50 15.52 40.72
N ASP A 431 20.53 15.31 39.39
CA ASP A 431 21.28 16.19 38.47
C ASP A 431 20.48 17.34 37.85
N LEU A 432 19.14 17.34 37.96
CA LEU A 432 18.33 18.45 37.45
C LEU A 432 18.38 19.69 38.35
N GLN A 433 18.54 19.53 39.67
CA GLN A 433 18.64 20.66 40.59
C GLN A 433 19.98 21.41 40.45
N ARG A 434 21.07 20.70 40.10
CA ARG A 434 22.40 21.29 39.86
C ARG A 434 22.49 22.06 38.55
N LEU A 435 21.69 21.72 37.54
CA LEU A 435 21.64 22.47 36.28
C LEU A 435 20.83 23.76 36.38
N LEU A 436 19.84 23.81 37.29
CA LEU A 436 19.09 25.04 37.58
C LEU A 436 19.94 26.05 38.37
N ASP A 437 20.77 25.61 39.32
CA ASP A 437 21.67 26.50 40.08
C ASP A 437 22.82 27.08 39.22
N LEU A 438 23.13 26.49 38.07
CA LEU A 438 24.17 26.98 37.14
C LEU A 438 23.68 28.08 36.19
N LEU A 439 22.36 28.28 36.07
CA LEU A 439 21.77 29.29 35.18
C LEU A 439 21.44 30.63 35.87
N GLU A 440 21.56 30.71 37.20
CA GLU A 440 21.23 31.93 37.97
C GLU A 440 22.45 32.76 38.45
N GLN A 441 23.66 32.55 37.92
CA GLN A 441 24.78 33.43 38.28
C GLN A 441 24.78 34.75 37.48
N PRO A 442 24.67 35.92 38.13
CA PRO A 442 24.79 37.20 37.45
C PRO A 442 26.25 37.48 37.06
N GLN A 443 26.45 37.74 35.77
CA GLN A 443 27.72 38.18 35.18
C GLN A 443 28.27 39.40 35.93
N ARG A 444 29.38 39.23 36.66
CA ARG A 444 30.24 40.35 37.08
C ARG A 444 31.26 40.60 35.98
N THR A 445 31.11 41.72 35.29
CA THR A 445 32.11 42.28 34.37
C THR A 445 33.31 42.86 35.13
N PRO A 446 34.54 42.77 34.59
CA PRO A 446 35.69 43.54 35.04
C PRO A 446 35.61 45.01 34.61
#